data_AF-A0A1T4V1D4-F1
#
_entry.id   AF-A0A1T4V1D4-F1
#
_cell.length_a   1.000
_cell.length_b   1.000
_cell.length_c   1.000
_cell.angle_alpha   90.00
_cell.angle_beta   90.00
_cell.angle_gamma   90.00
#
_symmetry.space_group_name_H-M   'P 1'
#
loop_
_entity.id
_entity.type
_entity.pdbx_description
1 polymer ?
#
loop_
_entity_poly.entity_id
_entity_poly.type
_entity_poly.pdbx_seq_one_letter_code
_entity_poly.pdbx_strand_id
1 'polypeptide(L)'
;MDNSVIPTIDEANPKPFIDKKSYPEYYLSIPTPPKDKSLEFERDKKIYKETRRLKDTQVWNDARTFASYDPRDISRFYSKETGLNISKENTPWTYYLITRVFKDAKTGGTKSTKQHYQRVRPFVYYKERTCSTIEDDRDHVNSGSYPSAHSAYGNLVALILSEIVPSKQIEIINAGQKFGYYRVV
;
A
#
# COMPACT_ATOMS: atom_id res chain seq x y z
N MET A 1 7.91 -19.44 21.97
CA MET A 1 8.90 -18.34 21.94
C MET A 1 8.47 -17.33 22.99
N ASP A 2 9.42 -16.75 23.72
CA ASP A 2 9.10 -15.74 24.73
C ASP A 2 8.68 -14.43 24.06
N ASN A 3 7.43 -14.02 24.26
CA ASN A 3 6.87 -12.80 23.71
C ASN A 3 7.22 -11.55 24.56
N SER A 4 7.89 -11.72 25.71
CA SER A 4 8.29 -10.63 26.59
C SER A 4 9.33 -9.68 25.98
N VAL A 5 9.99 -10.08 24.89
CA VAL A 5 11.04 -9.33 24.20
C VAL A 5 10.48 -8.42 23.09
N ILE A 6 9.20 -8.55 22.72
CA ILE A 6 8.62 -7.79 21.61
C ILE A 6 8.31 -6.38 22.08
N PRO A 7 8.92 -5.33 21.49
CA PRO A 7 8.66 -3.97 21.91
C PRO A 7 7.19 -3.61 21.68
N THR A 8 6.57 -2.93 22.64
CA THR A 8 5.26 -2.32 22.44
C THR A 8 5.32 -1.38 21.23
N ILE A 9 4.37 -1.55 20.31
CA ILE A 9 4.28 -0.75 19.08
C ILE A 9 3.02 0.12 19.10
N ASP A 10 3.20 1.41 18.82
CA ASP A 10 2.11 2.30 18.47
C ASP A 10 1.68 1.97 17.03
N GLU A 11 0.56 1.25 16.90
CA GLU A 11 0.04 0.82 15.59
C GLU A 11 -0.51 1.97 14.76
N ALA A 12 -0.99 3.04 15.42
CA ALA A 12 -1.51 4.20 14.73
C ALA A 12 -0.37 5.03 14.13
N ASN A 13 0.78 5.08 14.79
CA ASN A 13 1.95 5.81 14.32
C ASN A 13 3.28 5.09 14.63
N PRO A 14 3.55 3.95 13.95
CA PRO A 14 4.77 3.20 14.18
C PRO A 14 6.01 3.99 13.72
N LYS A 15 7.13 3.78 14.41
CA LYS A 15 8.43 4.36 14.04
C LYS A 15 9.06 3.57 12.88
N PRO A 16 9.70 4.21 11.90
CA PRO A 16 10.38 3.50 10.82
C PRO A 16 11.51 2.60 11.37
N PHE A 17 11.87 1.53 10.66
CA PHE A 17 13.09 0.75 10.95
C PHE A 17 14.34 1.55 10.64
N ILE A 18 14.34 2.32 9.55
CA ILE A 18 15.50 3.10 9.10
C ILE A 18 15.32 4.58 9.53
N ASP A 19 16.42 5.23 9.91
CA ASP A 19 16.38 6.66 10.19
C ASP A 19 15.94 7.46 8.95
N LYS A 20 15.06 8.44 9.17
CA LYS A 20 14.46 9.22 8.08
C LYS A 20 15.50 9.88 7.17
N LYS A 21 16.65 10.31 7.70
CA LYS A 21 17.73 10.96 6.94
C LYS A 21 18.50 10.01 6.03
N SER A 22 18.33 8.69 6.22
CA SER A 22 19.03 7.68 5.43
C SER A 22 18.28 7.28 4.16
N TYR A 23 17.03 7.72 4.00
CA TYR A 23 16.26 7.45 2.78
C TYR A 23 16.78 8.28 1.62
N PRO A 24 17.00 7.68 0.44
CA PRO A 24 17.39 8.43 -0.74
C PRO A 24 16.19 9.22 -1.28
N GLU A 25 16.50 10.26 -2.04
CA GLU A 25 15.49 11.03 -2.75
C GLU A 25 15.03 10.30 -4.01
N TYR A 26 14.05 9.40 -3.85
CA TYR A 26 13.62 8.48 -4.92
C TYR A 26 13.11 9.16 -6.21
N TYR A 27 12.69 10.43 -6.16
CA TYR A 27 12.34 11.19 -7.37
C TYR A 27 13.52 11.42 -8.32
N LEU A 28 14.76 11.22 -7.85
CA LEU A 28 15.96 11.24 -8.68
C LEU A 28 16.15 9.95 -9.50
N SER A 29 15.47 8.86 -9.13
CA SER A 29 15.67 7.53 -9.72
C SER A 29 14.44 7.00 -10.45
N ILE A 30 13.22 7.34 -10.02
CA ILE A 30 12.02 6.85 -10.68
C ILE A 30 11.58 7.76 -11.84
N PRO A 31 10.92 7.23 -12.88
CA PRO A 31 10.41 8.05 -13.98
C PRO A 31 9.42 9.12 -13.50
N THR A 32 9.32 10.22 -14.23
CA THR A 32 8.25 11.20 -14.00
C THR A 32 6.87 10.56 -14.26
N PRO A 33 5.81 10.96 -13.55
CA PRO A 33 4.47 10.47 -13.87
C PRO A 33 4.06 10.83 -15.31
N PRO A 34 3.15 10.05 -15.94
CA PRO A 34 2.60 10.39 -17.26
C PRO A 34 2.15 11.84 -17.35
N LYS A 35 2.63 12.55 -18.37
CA LYS A 35 2.27 13.94 -18.63
C LYS A 35 0.83 14.04 -19.13
N ASP A 36 0.18 15.16 -18.88
CA ASP A 36 -1.14 15.43 -19.43
C ASP A 36 -1.14 15.27 -20.95
N LYS A 37 -2.22 14.65 -21.47
CA LYS A 37 -2.43 14.34 -22.90
C LYS A 37 -1.43 13.35 -23.52
N SER A 38 -0.56 12.69 -22.75
CA SER A 38 0.29 11.60 -23.26
C SER A 38 -0.52 10.30 -23.44
N LEU A 39 -0.01 9.38 -24.26
CA LEU A 39 -0.65 8.07 -24.49
C LEU A 39 -0.75 7.25 -23.19
N GLU A 40 0.25 7.36 -22.32
CA GLU A 40 0.27 6.72 -21.00
C GLU A 40 -0.80 7.31 -20.08
N PHE A 41 -1.03 8.62 -20.14
CA PHE A 41 -2.10 9.25 -19.38
C PHE A 41 -3.50 8.86 -19.90
N GLU A 42 -3.67 8.75 -21.22
CA GLU A 42 -4.91 8.21 -21.80
C GLU A 42 -5.15 6.75 -21.38
N ARG A 43 -4.08 5.94 -21.30
CA ARG A 43 -4.16 4.57 -20.80
C ARG A 43 -4.58 4.54 -19.32
N ASP A 44 -3.99 5.35 -18.46
CA ASP A 44 -4.37 5.45 -17.04
C ASP A 44 -5.85 5.82 -16.89
N LYS A 45 -6.33 6.79 -17.70
CA LYS A 45 -7.74 7.19 -17.72
C LYS A 45 -8.67 6.06 -18.17
N LYS A 46 -8.29 5.30 -19.20
CA LYS A 46 -9.04 4.14 -19.68
C LYS A 46 -9.18 3.09 -18.58
N ILE A 47 -8.06 2.73 -17.94
CA ILE A 47 -8.03 1.75 -16.86
C ILE A 47 -8.93 2.20 -15.69
N TYR A 48 -8.85 3.47 -15.28
CA TYR A 48 -9.71 3.99 -14.21
C TYR A 48 -11.20 3.84 -14.53
N LYS A 49 -11.61 4.19 -15.75
CA LYS A 49 -13.02 4.05 -16.20
C LYS A 49 -13.46 2.59 -16.24
N GLU A 50 -12.58 1.69 -16.67
CA GLU A 50 -12.85 0.25 -16.69
C GLU A 50 -13.05 -0.29 -15.27
N THR A 51 -12.21 0.10 -14.32
CA THR A 51 -12.36 -0.37 -12.93
C THR A 51 -13.59 0.20 -12.23
N ARG A 52 -14.14 1.35 -12.67
CA ARG A 52 -15.44 1.85 -12.15
C ARG A 52 -16.59 0.88 -12.43
N ARG A 53 -16.50 0.07 -13.48
CA ARG A 53 -17.50 -0.97 -13.80
C ARG A 53 -17.48 -2.16 -12.84
N LEU A 54 -16.48 -2.24 -11.97
CA LEU A 54 -16.39 -3.27 -10.94
C LEU A 54 -17.21 -2.94 -9.69
N LYS A 55 -17.88 -1.78 -9.63
CA LYS A 55 -18.73 -1.41 -8.52
C LYS A 55 -19.73 -2.52 -8.20
N ASP A 56 -19.93 -2.76 -6.90
CA ASP A 56 -20.80 -3.80 -6.34
C ASP A 56 -20.36 -5.26 -6.60
N THR A 57 -19.19 -5.48 -7.22
CA THR A 57 -18.56 -6.81 -7.33
C THR A 57 -17.72 -7.15 -6.10
N GLN A 58 -17.35 -8.43 -5.96
CA GLN A 58 -16.44 -8.87 -4.89
C GLN A 58 -15.08 -8.15 -4.95
N VAL A 59 -14.54 -7.89 -6.15
CA VAL A 59 -13.26 -7.19 -6.31
C VAL A 59 -13.32 -5.76 -5.75
N TRP A 60 -14.45 -5.08 -5.93
CA TRP A 60 -14.66 -3.74 -5.37
C TRP A 60 -14.79 -3.77 -3.84
N ASN A 61 -15.47 -4.78 -3.30
CA ASN A 61 -15.57 -4.96 -1.86
C ASN A 61 -14.20 -5.26 -1.23
N ASP A 62 -13.40 -6.14 -1.85
CA ASP A 62 -12.03 -6.39 -1.39
C ASP A 62 -11.18 -5.11 -1.48
N ALA A 63 -11.28 -4.36 -2.59
CA ALA A 63 -10.57 -3.10 -2.76
C ALA A 63 -10.97 -2.06 -1.71
N ARG A 64 -12.24 -2.02 -1.29
CA ARG A 64 -12.69 -1.21 -0.16
C ARG A 64 -12.06 -1.69 1.15
N THR A 65 -12.14 -2.99 1.45
CA THR A 65 -11.63 -3.56 2.71
C THR A 65 -10.13 -3.30 2.88
N PHE A 66 -9.35 -3.48 1.82
CA PHE A 66 -7.89 -3.31 1.88
C PHE A 66 -7.42 -1.91 1.49
N ALA A 67 -8.32 -0.91 1.52
CA ALA A 67 -7.97 0.52 1.41
C ALA A 67 -7.43 1.10 2.72
N SER A 68 -7.60 0.36 3.82
CA SER A 68 -7.14 0.71 5.15
C SER A 68 -5.64 0.49 5.31
N TYR A 69 -4.97 1.40 6.03
CA TYR A 69 -3.58 1.22 6.49
C TYR A 69 -3.48 0.41 7.79
N ASP A 70 -4.59 -0.12 8.31
CA ASP A 70 -4.57 -0.89 9.54
C ASP A 70 -3.70 -2.16 9.39
N PRO A 71 -2.70 -2.37 10.25
CA PRO A 71 -1.83 -3.54 10.17
C PRO A 71 -2.60 -4.87 10.26
N ARG A 72 -3.76 -4.89 10.91
CA ARG A 72 -4.63 -6.07 10.99
C ARG A 72 -5.20 -6.46 9.63
N ASP A 73 -5.55 -5.48 8.79
CA ASP A 73 -6.15 -5.74 7.49
C ASP A 73 -5.14 -6.34 6.51
N ILE A 74 -3.94 -5.76 6.42
CA ILE A 74 -2.87 -6.31 5.56
C ILE A 74 -2.31 -7.63 6.11
N SER A 75 -2.26 -7.80 7.44
CA SER A 75 -1.88 -9.09 8.04
C SER A 75 -2.89 -10.19 7.68
N ARG A 76 -4.20 -9.88 7.75
CA ARG A 76 -5.26 -10.79 7.31
C ARG A 76 -5.16 -11.10 5.81
N PHE A 77 -4.85 -10.10 4.98
CA PHE A 77 -4.65 -10.28 3.55
C PHE A 77 -3.54 -11.30 3.25
N TYR A 78 -2.37 -11.14 3.86
CA TYR A 78 -1.23 -12.04 3.62
C TYR A 78 -1.26 -13.36 4.39
N SER A 79 -2.05 -13.45 5.47
CA SER A 79 -2.20 -14.71 6.21
C SER A 79 -2.66 -15.85 5.30
N LYS A 80 -3.61 -15.56 4.40
CA LYS A 80 -4.12 -16.54 3.44
C LYS A 80 -3.04 -17.06 2.50
N GLU A 81 -2.20 -16.16 2.01
CA GLU A 81 -1.23 -16.46 0.93
C GLU A 81 0.06 -17.08 1.48
N THR A 82 0.43 -16.73 2.72
CA THR A 82 1.56 -17.31 3.44
C THR A 82 1.23 -18.64 4.12
N GLY A 83 -0.06 -18.90 4.43
CA GLY A 83 -0.48 -20.00 5.29
C GLY A 83 -0.17 -19.78 6.78
N LEU A 84 0.34 -18.60 7.15
CA LEU A 84 0.58 -18.21 8.54
C LEU A 84 -0.66 -17.50 9.10
N ASN A 85 -0.96 -17.72 10.38
CA ASN A 85 -1.94 -16.89 11.08
C ASN A 85 -1.26 -15.60 11.55
N ILE A 86 -1.27 -14.56 10.71
CA ILE A 86 -0.55 -13.32 11.01
C ILE A 86 -1.38 -12.45 11.96
N SER A 87 -1.03 -12.50 13.24
CA SER A 87 -1.65 -11.66 14.28
C SER A 87 -0.68 -11.37 15.43
N LYS A 88 -1.08 -10.47 16.35
CA LYS A 88 -0.34 -10.16 17.57
C LYS A 88 -0.17 -11.36 18.50
N GLU A 89 -1.06 -12.34 18.40
CA GLU A 89 -1.10 -13.49 19.29
C GLU A 89 -0.31 -14.66 18.68
N ASN A 90 -0.47 -14.88 17.38
CA ASN A 90 0.00 -16.09 16.72
C ASN A 90 1.39 -15.93 16.07
N THR A 91 1.69 -14.77 15.48
CA THR A 91 3.00 -14.47 14.88
C THR A 91 3.43 -13.03 15.22
N PRO A 92 3.65 -12.73 16.50
CA PRO A 92 3.79 -11.34 16.96
C PRO A 92 4.99 -10.60 16.35
N TRP A 93 6.11 -11.29 16.07
CA TRP A 93 7.26 -10.68 15.40
C TRP A 93 6.97 -10.30 13.94
N THR A 94 6.28 -11.16 13.20
CA THR A 94 5.86 -10.88 11.81
C THR A 94 4.85 -9.73 11.78
N TYR A 95 3.90 -9.73 12.70
CA TYR A 95 2.92 -8.66 12.85
C TYR A 95 3.60 -7.32 13.21
N TYR A 96 4.56 -7.34 14.13
CA TYR A 96 5.38 -6.18 14.48
C TYR A 96 6.14 -5.64 13.26
N LEU A 97 6.76 -6.54 12.48
CA LEU A 97 7.49 -6.17 11.27
C LEU A 97 6.59 -5.47 10.26
N ILE A 98 5.43 -6.07 9.95
CA ILE A 98 4.44 -5.52 9.00
C ILE A 98 3.99 -4.14 9.47
N THR A 99 3.63 -4.03 10.74
CA THR A 99 3.18 -2.76 11.33
C THR A 99 4.25 -1.69 11.20
N ARG A 100 5.51 -2.02 11.48
CA ARG A 100 6.59 -1.04 11.52
C ARG A 100 7.06 -0.61 10.13
N VAL A 101 7.16 -1.55 9.19
CA VAL A 101 7.65 -1.31 7.82
C VAL A 101 6.72 -0.39 7.00
N PHE A 102 5.46 -0.25 7.43
CA PHE A 102 4.55 0.76 6.89
C PHE A 102 5.19 2.15 6.85
N LYS A 103 5.89 2.55 7.93
CA LYS A 103 6.45 3.88 8.02
C LYS A 103 7.65 4.06 7.09
N ASP A 104 8.42 3.00 6.88
CA ASP A 104 9.52 2.95 5.92
C ASP A 104 8.98 3.13 4.49
N ALA A 105 7.95 2.38 4.10
CA ALA A 105 7.32 2.52 2.78
C ALA A 105 6.65 3.90 2.57
N LYS A 106 5.84 4.37 3.52
CA LYS A 106 5.07 5.62 3.38
C LYS A 106 5.94 6.86 3.54
N THR A 107 6.77 6.93 4.58
CA THR A 107 7.54 8.14 4.89
C THR A 107 8.87 8.15 4.18
N GLY A 108 9.59 7.03 4.21
CA GLY A 108 10.90 6.91 3.56
C GLY A 108 10.78 6.71 2.05
N GLY A 109 9.94 5.77 1.62
CA GLY A 109 9.89 5.33 0.22
C GLY A 109 9.12 6.25 -0.73
N THR A 110 8.11 6.99 -0.25
CA THR A 110 7.16 7.65 -1.17
C THR A 110 6.86 9.12 -0.88
N LYS A 111 7.07 9.60 0.36
CA LYS A 111 6.62 10.94 0.75
C LYS A 111 7.29 12.06 -0.03
N SER A 112 8.62 12.09 -0.13
CA SER A 112 9.33 13.19 -0.82
C SER A 112 8.99 13.22 -2.31
N THR A 113 8.86 12.05 -2.94
CA THR A 113 8.52 11.95 -4.36
C THR A 113 7.08 12.39 -4.64
N LYS A 114 6.13 12.05 -3.76
CA LYS A 114 4.76 12.59 -3.83
C LYS A 114 4.76 14.11 -3.68
N GLN A 115 5.58 14.63 -2.76
CA GLN A 115 5.70 16.07 -2.54
C GLN A 115 6.30 16.80 -3.74
N HIS A 116 7.26 16.17 -4.42
CA HIS A 116 7.90 16.69 -5.61
C HIS A 116 6.95 16.77 -6.80
N TYR A 117 6.22 15.69 -7.11
CA TYR A 117 5.39 15.65 -8.33
C TYR A 117 3.95 16.15 -8.14
N GLN A 118 3.39 16.09 -6.93
CA GLN A 118 2.00 16.51 -6.63
C GLN A 118 0.95 16.01 -7.64
N ARG A 119 1.13 14.80 -8.17
CA ARG A 119 0.25 14.25 -9.20
C ARG A 119 -1.19 14.15 -8.67
N VAL A 120 -2.15 14.72 -9.39
CA VAL A 120 -3.57 14.68 -9.04
C VAL A 120 -4.06 13.23 -8.98
N ARG A 121 -4.96 12.93 -8.03
CA ARG A 121 -5.56 11.59 -7.89
C ARG A 121 -6.72 11.41 -8.86
N PRO A 122 -6.99 10.17 -9.34
CA PRO A 122 -8.08 9.93 -10.29
C PRO A 122 -9.46 10.42 -9.81
N PHE A 123 -9.86 10.12 -8.57
CA PHE A 123 -11.17 10.54 -8.05
C PHE A 123 -11.30 12.08 -7.98
N VAL A 124 -10.20 12.79 -7.74
CA VAL A 124 -10.16 14.26 -7.76
C VAL A 124 -10.30 14.77 -9.18
N TYR A 125 -9.54 14.19 -10.12
CA TYR A 125 -9.60 14.55 -11.55
C TYR A 125 -11.00 14.38 -12.13
N TYR A 126 -11.67 13.26 -11.81
CA TYR A 126 -13.01 12.94 -12.29
C TYR A 126 -14.14 13.51 -11.42
N LYS A 127 -13.82 14.15 -10.27
CA LYS A 127 -14.80 14.66 -9.30
C LYS A 127 -15.76 13.56 -8.81
N GLU A 128 -15.21 12.39 -8.54
CA GLU A 128 -15.91 11.19 -8.08
C GLU A 128 -15.48 10.81 -6.67
N ARG A 129 -16.08 9.73 -6.15
CA ARG A 129 -15.75 9.10 -4.87
C ARG A 129 -14.94 7.82 -5.11
N THR A 130 -14.03 7.48 -4.21
CA THR A 130 -13.35 6.16 -4.27
C THR A 130 -14.27 5.03 -3.80
N CYS A 131 -13.78 3.79 -3.85
CA CYS A 131 -14.43 2.64 -3.23
C CYS A 131 -14.37 2.67 -1.68
N SER A 132 -13.54 3.54 -1.11
CA SER A 132 -13.24 3.72 0.31
C SER A 132 -14.23 4.64 1.03
N THR A 133 -13.89 5.09 2.24
CA THR A 133 -14.74 5.93 3.09
C THR A 133 -14.69 7.43 2.73
N ILE A 134 -15.61 8.21 3.30
CA ILE A 134 -15.66 9.68 3.13
C ILE A 134 -14.43 10.36 3.72
N GLU A 135 -13.98 9.84 4.84
CA GLU A 135 -12.82 10.27 5.60
C GLU A 135 -11.54 10.02 4.80
N ASP A 136 -11.38 8.83 4.20
CA ASP A 136 -10.19 8.50 3.39
C ASP A 136 -10.05 9.42 2.16
N ASP A 137 -11.15 9.68 1.45
CA ASP A 137 -11.15 10.64 0.33
C ASP A 137 -10.78 12.06 0.80
N ARG A 138 -11.29 12.49 1.97
CA ARG A 138 -10.96 13.80 2.55
C ARG A 138 -9.48 13.90 2.91
N ASP A 139 -8.91 12.86 3.49
CA ASP A 139 -7.49 12.79 3.85
C ASP A 139 -6.57 12.75 2.62
N HIS A 140 -7.11 12.41 1.45
CA HIS A 140 -6.34 12.22 0.24
C HIS A 140 -6.57 13.23 -0.88
N VAL A 141 -7.62 14.06 -0.82
CA VAL A 141 -7.96 15.05 -1.85
C VAL A 141 -6.80 16.01 -2.20
N ASN A 142 -6.01 16.42 -1.20
CA ASN A 142 -4.90 17.36 -1.35
C ASN A 142 -3.52 16.68 -1.37
N SER A 143 -3.47 15.37 -1.55
CA SER A 143 -2.22 14.61 -1.49
C SER A 143 -1.81 14.06 -2.85
N GLY A 144 -0.51 14.13 -3.17
CA GLY A 144 0.05 13.59 -4.42
C GLY A 144 -0.19 12.08 -4.57
N SER A 145 -0.52 11.64 -5.78
CA SER A 145 -0.85 10.25 -6.11
C SER A 145 0.38 9.39 -6.42
N TYR A 146 1.49 9.98 -6.87
CA TYR A 146 2.64 9.25 -7.43
C TYR A 146 3.93 9.35 -6.58
N PRO A 147 4.58 8.22 -6.25
CA PRO A 147 4.09 6.84 -6.38
C PRO A 147 3.05 6.53 -5.29
N SER A 148 2.33 5.40 -5.40
CA SER A 148 1.34 4.97 -4.40
C SER A 148 2.02 4.45 -3.11
N ALA A 149 1.72 5.06 -1.96
CA ALA A 149 2.23 4.60 -0.67
C ALA A 149 1.62 3.25 -0.24
N HIS A 150 0.32 3.04 -0.49
CA HIS A 150 -0.36 1.77 -0.24
C HIS A 150 0.25 0.63 -1.07
N SER A 151 0.50 0.86 -2.36
CA SER A 151 1.07 -0.16 -3.24
C SER A 151 2.53 -0.44 -2.88
N ALA A 152 3.31 0.60 -2.52
CA ALA A 152 4.67 0.42 -2.02
C ALA A 152 4.71 -0.40 -0.73
N TYR A 153 3.82 -0.13 0.22
CA TYR A 153 3.71 -0.88 1.46
C TYR A 153 3.32 -2.35 1.22
N GLY A 154 2.26 -2.59 0.44
CA GLY A 154 1.83 -3.94 0.07
C GLY A 154 2.96 -4.73 -0.58
N ASN A 155 3.66 -4.14 -1.54
CA ASN A 155 4.76 -4.80 -2.23
C ASN A 155 5.97 -5.07 -1.32
N LEU A 156 6.32 -4.13 -0.44
CA LEU A 156 7.42 -4.32 0.51
C LEU A 156 7.11 -5.44 1.51
N VAL A 157 5.87 -5.52 2.01
CA VAL A 157 5.43 -6.64 2.84
C VAL A 157 5.48 -7.95 2.08
N ALA A 158 5.06 -8.00 0.81
CA ALA A 158 5.18 -9.20 -0.01
C ALA A 158 6.63 -9.67 -0.14
N LEU A 159 7.57 -8.76 -0.45
CA LEU A 159 8.99 -9.09 -0.56
C LEU A 159 9.53 -9.68 0.75
N ILE A 160 9.26 -9.05 1.89
CA ILE A 160 9.74 -9.54 3.19
C ILE A 160 9.11 -10.89 3.54
N LEU A 161 7.79 -11.05 3.34
CA LEU A 161 7.13 -12.33 3.61
C LEU A 161 7.60 -13.45 2.68
N SER A 162 8.00 -13.10 1.45
CA SER A 162 8.56 -14.06 0.49
C SER A 162 9.95 -14.58 0.92
N GLU A 163 10.68 -13.82 1.73
CA GLU A 163 11.91 -14.27 2.39
C GLU A 163 11.61 -15.12 3.64
N ILE A 164 10.56 -14.78 4.39
CA ILE A 164 10.14 -15.51 5.59
C ILE A 164 9.53 -16.89 5.25
N VAL A 165 8.75 -16.97 4.17
CA VAL A 165 8.07 -18.19 3.71
C VAL A 165 8.47 -18.50 2.26
N PRO A 166 9.71 -18.97 2.03
CA PRO A 166 10.25 -19.15 0.68
C PRO A 166 9.45 -20.15 -0.16
N SER A 167 8.78 -21.12 0.46
CA SER A 167 7.92 -22.10 -0.22
C SER A 167 6.63 -21.51 -0.81
N LYS A 168 6.30 -20.24 -0.50
CA LYS A 168 5.11 -19.52 -0.96
C LYS A 168 5.43 -18.22 -1.72
N GLN A 169 6.67 -18.08 -2.19
CA GLN A 169 7.14 -16.84 -2.84
C GLN A 169 6.24 -16.39 -3.98
N ILE A 170 5.86 -17.30 -4.89
CA ILE A 170 5.06 -16.94 -6.06
C ILE A 170 3.68 -16.44 -5.63
N GLU A 171 3.02 -17.15 -4.72
CA GLU A 171 1.71 -16.76 -4.18
C GLU A 171 1.77 -15.39 -3.48
N ILE A 172 2.78 -15.17 -2.65
CA ILE A 172 2.97 -13.92 -1.90
C ILE A 172 3.26 -12.74 -2.84
N ILE A 173 4.12 -12.91 -3.85
CA ILE A 173 4.44 -11.85 -4.80
C ILE A 173 3.22 -11.48 -5.66
N ASN A 174 2.45 -12.48 -6.11
CA ASN A 174 1.19 -12.25 -6.82
C ASN A 174 0.18 -11.51 -5.93
N ALA A 175 0.14 -11.83 -4.64
CA ALA A 175 -0.69 -11.11 -3.68
C ALA A 175 -0.27 -9.63 -3.53
N GLY A 176 1.03 -9.34 -3.55
CA GLY A 176 1.54 -7.95 -3.57
C GLY A 176 1.09 -7.16 -4.79
N GLN A 177 1.15 -7.76 -5.98
CA GLN A 177 0.62 -7.16 -7.21
C GLN A 177 -0.88 -6.90 -7.11
N LYS A 178 -1.64 -7.87 -6.58
CA LYS A 178 -3.08 -7.77 -6.37
C LYS A 178 -3.45 -6.67 -5.37
N PHE A 179 -2.71 -6.54 -4.28
CA PHE A 179 -2.89 -5.46 -3.31
C PHE A 179 -2.68 -4.07 -3.95
N GLY A 180 -1.69 -3.97 -4.83
CA GLY A 180 -1.48 -2.77 -5.64
C GLY A 180 -2.64 -2.49 -6.60
N TYR A 181 -3.14 -3.52 -7.28
CA TYR A 181 -4.29 -3.43 -8.20
C TYR A 181 -5.57 -2.96 -7.49
N TYR A 182 -5.79 -3.35 -6.24
CA TYR A 182 -6.90 -2.84 -5.44
C TYR A 182 -6.88 -1.32 -5.22
N ARG A 183 -5.76 -0.62 -5.46
CA ARG A 183 -5.72 0.86 -5.43
C ARG A 183 -6.06 1.50 -6.79
N VAL A 184 -6.16 0.69 -7.84
CA VAL A 184 -6.63 1.10 -9.18
C VAL A 184 -8.16 0.94 -9.27
N VAL A 185 -8.72 -0.01 -8.51
CA VAL A 185 -10.15 -0.19 -8.24
C VAL A 185 -10.61 0.76 -7.13
#